data_AF-A0A8J4TJL5-F1
#
_entry.id   AF-A0A8J4TJL5-F1
#
_cell.length_a   1.000
_cell.length_b   1.000
_cell.length_c   1.000
_cell.angle_alpha   90.00
_cell.angle_beta   90.00
_cell.angle_gamma   90.00
#
_symmetry.space_group_name_H-M   'P 1'
#
loop_
_entity.id
_entity.type
_entity.pdbx_description
1 polymer ?
#
loop_
_entity_poly.entity_id
_entity_poly.type
_entity_poly.pdbx_seq_one_letter_code
_entity_poly.pdbx_strand_id
1 'polypeptide(L)'
;FFTSAPSQSCYFFTESERIVTSVHDKNTSLTITAVNVSDTGLYYCSYMEKDRITFTDSVYLRVKDQFQVISSSDSPAVSFMLTVGFGAVIVIVILLSVLIFITLKQK
;
A
#
# COMPACT_ATOMS: atom_id res chain seq x y z
N PHE A 1 0.42 47.48 6.68
CA PHE A 1 -0.04 46.77 5.46
C PHE A 1 1.14 45.98 4.92
N PHE A 2 1.20 44.67 5.18
CA PHE A 2 2.21 43.82 4.56
C PHE A 2 1.66 43.39 3.20
N THR A 3 2.22 43.97 2.13
CA THR A 3 1.97 43.52 0.77
C THR A 3 2.58 42.14 0.60
N SER A 4 1.75 41.14 0.28
CA SER A 4 2.21 39.85 -0.23
C SER A 4 3.13 40.12 -1.43
N ALA A 5 4.39 39.69 -1.33
CA ALA A 5 5.32 39.77 -2.45
C ALA A 5 4.75 39.02 -3.66
N PRO A 6 4.96 39.50 -4.91
CA PRO A 6 4.52 38.80 -6.10
C PRO A 6 5.15 37.40 -6.13
N SER A 7 4.35 36.40 -6.48
CA SER A 7 4.75 34.99 -6.53
C SER A 7 5.89 34.81 -7.55
N GLN A 8 7.13 34.86 -7.09
CA GLN A 8 8.26 34.40 -7.86
C GLN A 8 8.06 32.88 -8.01
N SER A 9 7.99 32.40 -9.26
CA SER A 9 7.82 30.98 -9.57
C SER A 9 8.79 30.13 -8.72
N CYS A 10 8.28 29.46 -7.69
CA CYS A 10 9.04 28.50 -6.92
C CYS A 10 9.20 27.24 -7.77
N TYR A 11 10.26 27.17 -8.58
CA TYR A 11 10.56 26.02 -9.45
C TYR A 11 10.78 24.69 -8.69
N PHE A 12 10.85 24.74 -7.35
CA PHE A 12 11.05 23.58 -6.50
C PHE A 12 9.73 22.93 -6.03
N PHE A 13 8.57 23.51 -6.33
CA PHE A 13 7.30 22.99 -5.85
C PHE A 13 6.39 22.62 -7.02
N THR A 14 6.12 21.32 -7.18
CA THR A 14 5.04 20.85 -8.03
C THR A 14 3.74 21.09 -7.29
N GLU A 15 2.88 21.95 -7.82
CA GLU A 15 1.56 22.21 -7.24
C GLU A 15 0.78 20.88 -7.14
N SER A 16 0.27 20.59 -5.95
CA SER A 16 -0.46 19.35 -5.67
C SER A 16 -1.77 19.67 -4.98
N GLU A 17 -2.87 19.20 -5.56
CA GLU A 17 -4.21 19.36 -4.97
C GLU A 17 -4.34 18.68 -3.59
N ARG A 18 -3.44 17.73 -3.27
CA ARG A 18 -3.42 17.03 -1.98
C ARG A 18 -2.73 17.81 -0.87
N ILE A 19 -1.90 18.79 -1.21
CA ILE A 19 -1.03 19.51 -0.27
C ILE A 19 -1.57 20.92 -0.10
N VAL A 20 -2.19 21.17 1.06
CA VAL A 20 -2.83 22.45 1.37
C VAL A 20 -2.07 23.12 2.50
N THR A 21 -1.52 24.30 2.23
CA THR A 21 -0.88 25.16 3.23
C THR A 21 -1.85 26.24 3.68
N SER A 22 -1.99 26.44 4.98
CA SER A 22 -2.76 27.53 5.57
C SER A 22 -1.89 28.37 6.49
N VAL A 23 -2.08 29.69 6.46
CA VAL A 23 -1.33 30.66 7.26
C VAL A 23 -2.32 31.46 8.09
N HIS A 24 -2.09 31.48 9.40
CA HIS A 24 -2.86 32.25 10.36
C HIS A 24 -1.91 33.04 11.27
N ASP A 25 -1.81 34.35 11.03
CA ASP A 25 -0.83 35.24 11.65
C ASP A 25 0.62 34.73 11.54
N LYS A 26 1.16 34.21 12.64
CA LYS A 26 2.53 33.67 12.74
C LYS A 26 2.57 32.14 12.65
N ASN A 27 1.41 31.50 12.52
CA ASN A 27 1.28 30.05 12.48
C ASN A 27 1.04 29.60 11.04
N THR A 28 1.79 28.59 10.62
CA THR A 28 1.60 27.94 9.32
C THR A 28 1.30 26.48 9.57
N SER A 29 0.25 25.96 8.92
CA SER A 29 -0.13 24.55 8.98
C SER A 29 -0.10 23.94 7.59
N LEU A 30 0.40 22.70 7.51
CA LEU A 30 0.39 21.88 6.31
C LEU A 30 -0.63 20.76 6.49
N THR A 31 -1.57 20.63 5.55
CA THR A 31 -2.56 19.55 5.52
C THR A 31 -2.34 18.70 4.27
N ILE A 32 -2.22 17.39 4.45
CA ILE A 32 -2.14 16.41 3.37
C ILE A 32 -3.46 15.62 3.36
N THR A 33 -4.31 15.84 2.36
CA THR A 33 -5.71 15.34 2.39
C THR A 33 -5.83 13.86 1.99
N ALA A 34 -5.02 13.41 1.03
CA ALA A 34 -4.97 12.03 0.58
C ALA A 34 -3.56 11.46 0.83
N VAL A 35 -3.29 11.16 2.10
CA VAL A 35 -2.00 10.61 2.57
C VAL A 35 -1.77 9.22 1.99
N ASN A 36 -0.57 9.01 1.46
CA ASN A 36 -0.11 7.71 0.98
C ASN A 36 1.29 7.37 1.54
N VAL A 37 1.75 6.15 1.33
CA VAL A 37 3.04 5.69 1.86
C VAL A 37 4.25 6.51 1.38
N SER A 38 4.18 7.10 0.18
CA SER A 38 5.23 7.95 -0.38
C SER A 38 5.32 9.34 0.28
N ASP A 39 4.31 9.73 1.05
CA ASP A 39 4.35 10.95 1.88
C ASP A 39 5.17 10.72 3.18
N THR A 40 5.74 9.54 3.40
CA THR A 40 6.66 9.31 4.53
C THR A 40 7.95 10.11 4.36
N GLY A 41 8.29 10.95 5.33
CA GLY A 41 9.46 11.81 5.24
C GLY A 41 9.61 12.81 6.38
N LEU A 42 10.63 13.65 6.27
CA LEU A 42 10.87 14.78 7.17
C LEU A 42 10.17 16.03 6.62
N TYR A 43 9.40 16.67 7.48
CA TYR A 43 8.66 17.89 7.18
C TYR A 43 9.24 19.04 7.99
N TYR A 44 9.52 20.16 7.32
CA TYR A 44 10.10 21.35 7.90
C TYR A 44 9.16 22.52 7.65
N CYS A 45 8.94 23.37 8.66
CA CYS A 45 8.45 24.72 8.40
C CYS A 45 9.66 25.60 8.07
N SER A 46 9.52 26.46 7.08
CA SER A 46 10.54 27.46 6.78
C SER A 46 9.89 28.81 6.54
N TYR A 47 10.65 29.86 6.79
CA TYR A 47 10.25 31.22 6.50
C TYR A 47 11.44 32.00 5.97
N MET A 48 11.15 33.05 5.21
CA MET A 48 12.16 33.92 4.65
C MET A 48 12.13 35.28 5.37
N GLU A 49 13.27 35.71 5.88
CA GLU A 49 13.46 37.03 6.45
C GLU A 49 14.73 37.67 5.85
N LYS A 50 14.59 38.86 5.25
CA LYS A 50 15.71 39.63 4.66
C LYS A 50 16.63 38.77 3.77
N ASP A 51 16.02 38.06 2.82
CA ASP A 51 16.69 37.18 1.86
C ASP A 51 17.42 35.97 2.47
N ARG A 52 17.13 35.63 3.73
CA ARG A 52 17.60 34.40 4.38
C ARG A 52 16.44 33.47 4.65
N ILE A 53 16.62 32.20 4.27
CA ILE A 53 15.67 31.14 4.60
C ILE A 53 16.09 30.52 5.94
N THR A 54 15.16 30.45 6.88
CA THR A 54 15.33 29.76 8.16
C THR A 54 14.39 28.56 8.19
N PHE A 55 14.92 27.41 8.61
CA PHE A 55 14.15 26.18 8.82
C PHE A 55 13.96 25.96 10.32
N THR A 56 12.75 25.58 10.71
CA THR A 56 12.44 25.17 12.08
C THR A 56 12.80 23.71 12.31
N ASP A 57 12.58 23.23 13.54
CA ASP A 57 12.64 21.81 13.86
C ASP A 57 11.76 20.98 12.93
N SER A 58 12.25 19.76 12.64
CA SER A 58 11.61 18.84 11.72
C SER A 58 10.64 17.89 12.43
N VAL A 59 9.56 17.52 11.74
CA VAL A 59 8.67 16.44 12.15
C VAL A 59 8.85 15.27 11.18
N TYR A 60 9.10 14.07 11.71
CA TYR A 60 9.13 12.85 10.91
C TYR A 60 7.73 12.24 10.80
N LEU A 61 7.15 12.28 9.60
CA LEU A 61 5.88 11.63 9.29
C LEU A 61 6.14 10.21 8.80
N ARG A 62 5.59 9.22 9.50
CA ARG A 62 5.64 7.81 9.10
C ARG A 62 4.25 7.32 8.74
N VAL A 63 4.01 7.08 7.46
CA VAL A 63 2.77 6.48 6.96
C VAL A 63 2.91 4.97 6.97
N LYS A 64 1.93 4.27 7.55
CA LYS A 64 1.88 2.79 7.54
C LYS A 64 0.92 2.36 6.46
N ASP A 65 1.33 1.40 5.64
CA ASP A 65 0.42 0.72 4.74
C ASP A 65 -0.52 -0.16 5.57
N GLN A 66 -1.82 -0.07 5.31
CA GLN A 66 -2.77 -1.08 5.76
C GLN A 66 -2.76 -2.18 4.71
N PHE A 67 -1.71 -3.00 4.73
CA PHE A 67 -1.77 -4.28 4.04
C PHE A 67 -2.87 -5.08 4.73
N GLN A 68 -4.09 -5.04 4.18
CA GLN A 68 -5.09 -6.05 4.47
C GLN A 68 -4.48 -7.33 3.94
N VAL A 69 -3.83 -8.08 4.83
CA VAL A 69 -3.64 -9.49 4.60
C VAL A 69 -5.06 -9.98 4.38
N ILE A 70 -5.42 -10.20 3.12
CA ILE A 70 -6.47 -11.14 2.80
C ILE A 70 -5.87 -12.45 3.30
N SER A 71 -6.02 -12.69 4.59
CA SER A 71 -6.04 -14.03 5.12
C SER A 71 -7.25 -14.59 4.42
N SER A 72 -7.04 -15.13 3.23
CA SER A 72 -7.90 -16.15 2.68
C SER A 72 -7.99 -17.13 3.83
N SER A 73 -9.07 -17.00 4.57
CA SER A 73 -9.41 -17.92 5.64
C SER A 73 -9.36 -19.23 4.90
N ASP A 74 -8.36 -20.06 5.23
CA ASP A 74 -8.28 -21.43 4.78
C ASP A 74 -9.56 -22.08 5.28
N SER A 75 -10.63 -21.90 4.51
CA SER A 75 -11.92 -22.39 4.91
C SER A 75 -11.77 -23.91 4.82
N PRO A 76 -12.10 -24.65 5.88
CA PRO A 76 -11.99 -26.10 5.84
C PRO A 76 -12.80 -26.68 4.66
N ALA A 77 -13.80 -25.96 4.14
CA ALA A 77 -14.53 -26.36 2.94
C ALA A 77 -13.63 -26.45 1.68
N VAL A 78 -12.71 -25.50 1.45
CA VAL A 78 -11.86 -25.51 0.25
C VAL A 78 -10.79 -26.60 0.33
N SER A 79 -10.21 -26.84 1.51
CA SER A 79 -9.26 -27.94 1.71
C SER A 79 -9.93 -29.30 1.57
N PHE A 80 -11.12 -29.49 2.13
CA PHE A 80 -11.90 -30.73 1.98
C PHE A 80 -12.29 -31.03 0.53
N MET A 81 -12.71 -30.03 -0.24
CA MET A 81 -13.10 -30.23 -1.65
C MET A 81 -11.91 -30.70 -2.51
N LEU A 82 -10.72 -30.15 -2.26
CA LEU A 82 -9.50 -30.59 -2.94
C LEU A 82 -9.12 -32.02 -2.52
N THR A 83 -9.15 -32.35 -1.23
CA THR A 83 -8.79 -33.70 -0.75
C THR A 83 -9.75 -34.78 -1.27
N VAL A 84 -11.07 -34.52 -1.28
CA VAL A 84 -12.06 -35.48 -1.78
C VAL A 84 -11.94 -35.67 -3.30
N GLY A 85 -11.73 -34.58 -4.05
CA GLY A 85 -11.57 -34.63 -5.51
C GLY A 85 -10.37 -35.47 -5.94
N PHE A 86 -9.18 -35.20 -5.39
CA PHE A 86 -7.98 -35.96 -5.73
C PHE A 86 -8.04 -37.41 -5.21
N GLY A 87 -8.62 -37.64 -4.03
CA GLY A 87 -8.78 -38.99 -3.46
C GLY A 87 -9.61 -39.92 -4.34
N ALA A 88 -10.74 -39.45 -4.87
CA ALA A 88 -11.60 -40.26 -5.74
C ALA A 88 -10.89 -40.65 -7.05
N VAL A 89 -10.15 -39.72 -7.66
CA VAL A 89 -9.41 -39.98 -8.91
C VAL A 89 -8.33 -41.05 -8.71
N ILE A 90 -7.58 -40.99 -7.60
CA ILE A 90 -6.53 -41.97 -7.29
C ILE A 90 -7.12 -43.38 -7.15
N VAL A 91 -8.23 -43.53 -6.44
CA VAL A 91 -8.90 -44.85 -6.26
C VAL A 91 -9.34 -45.42 -7.60
N ILE A 92 -9.93 -44.60 -8.48
CA ILE A 92 -10.37 -45.04 -9.82
C ILE A 92 -9.17 -45.53 -10.64
N VAL A 93 -8.06 -44.79 -10.65
CA VAL A 93 -6.84 -45.18 -11.38
C VAL A 93 -6.28 -46.51 -10.86
N ILE A 94 -6.30 -46.74 -9.55
CA ILE A 94 -5.84 -48.01 -8.96
C ILE A 94 -6.75 -49.17 -9.40
N LEU A 95 -8.08 -49.00 -9.35
CA LEU A 95 -9.01 -50.06 -9.78
C LEU A 95 -8.83 -50.42 -11.26
N LEU A 96 -8.68 -49.40 -12.13
CA LEU A 96 -8.44 -49.61 -13.56
C LEU A 96 -7.12 -50.33 -13.82
N SER A 97 -6.04 -49.95 -13.12
CA SER A 97 -4.73 -50.60 -13.30
C SER A 97 -4.75 -52.07 -12.86
N VAL A 98 -5.45 -52.41 -11.77
CA VAL A 98 -5.63 -53.80 -11.32
C VAL A 98 -6.45 -54.62 -12.33
N LEU A 99 -7.55 -54.06 -12.85
CA LEU A 99 -8.37 -54.72 -13.87
C LEU A 99 -7.57 -55.02 -15.15
N ILE A 100 -6.77 -54.05 -15.61
CA ILE A 100 -5.89 -54.24 -16.76
C ILE A 100 -4.85 -55.33 -16.47
N PHE A 101 -4.24 -55.33 -15.28
CA PHE A 101 -3.27 -56.37 -14.91
C PHE A 101 -3.89 -57.78 -14.91
N ILE A 102 -5.10 -57.93 -14.38
CA ILE A 102 -5.82 -59.22 -14.35
C ILE A 102 -6.16 -59.66 -15.77
N THR A 103 -6.67 -58.76 -16.62
CA THR A 103 -7.02 -59.10 -18.02
C THR A 103 -5.80 -59.44 -18.87
N LEU A 104 -4.65 -58.80 -18.64
CA LEU A 104 -3.38 -59.16 -19.27
C LEU A 104 -2.78 -60.47 -18.75
N LYS A 105 -3.07 -60.84 -17.49
CA LYS A 105 -2.65 -62.12 -16.91
C LYS A 105 -3.50 -63.32 -17.39
N GLN A 106 -4.74 -63.07 -17.78
CA GLN A 106 -5.71 -64.08 -18.22
C GLN A 106 -5.67 -64.33 -19.75
N LYS A 107 -4.83 -63.59 -20.49
CA LYS A 107 -4.61 -63.73 -21.93
C LYS A 107 -3.21 -64.29 -22.19
#